data_AF-A0A4R3N8U8-F1
#
_entry.id   AF-A0A4R3N8U8-F1
#
_cell.length_a   1.000
_cell.length_b   1.000
_cell.length_c   1.000
_cell.angle_alpha   90.00
_cell.angle_beta   90.00
_cell.angle_gamma   90.00
#
_symmetry.space_group_name_H-M   'P 1'
#
loop_
_entity.id
_entity.type
_entity.pdbx_description
1 polymer ?
#
loop_
_entity_poly.entity_id
_entity_poly.type
_entity_poly.pdbx_seq_one_letter_code
_entity_poly.pdbx_strand_id
1 'polypeptide(L)'
;MKRGTRVAKIMRQSRKAAGKTQLQIAREANLSRESVTKQENGERKVQPHIAQYYMEKHGDPFVAFEASAEYVKWGPVKLDGGVVDLHRSSVKAKAIEELEEALEALKKINVVNHPDSLSGYERENIRTALLEVAEAMTASANTFSVLCRDYNFSWAEIWQDHYTKLKAKGYISR
;
A
#
# COMPACT_ATOMS: atom_id res chain seq x y z
N MET A 1 -7.36 5.29 26.73
CA MET A 1 -6.18 5.39 25.83
C MET A 1 -6.71 5.49 24.40
N LYS A 2 -6.53 6.61 23.68
CA LYS A 2 -6.93 6.67 22.26
C LYS A 2 -6.16 5.57 21.51
N ARG A 3 -6.84 4.65 20.84
CA ARG A 3 -6.17 3.69 19.94
C ARG A 3 -5.45 4.53 18.88
N GLY A 4 -4.13 4.42 18.81
CA GLY A 4 -3.34 5.09 17.77
C GLY A 4 -3.80 4.66 16.37
N THR A 5 -3.52 5.48 15.36
CA THR A 5 -3.91 5.17 13.98
C THR A 5 -3.21 3.91 13.47
N ARG A 6 -3.73 3.35 12.38
CA ARG A 6 -3.19 2.11 11.82
C ARG A 6 -1.72 2.23 11.41
N VAL A 7 -1.39 3.32 10.72
CA VAL A 7 -0.01 3.62 10.35
C VAL A 7 0.88 3.80 11.57
N ALA A 8 0.39 4.38 12.68
CA ALA A 8 1.15 4.50 13.92
C ALA A 8 1.51 3.13 14.53
N LYS A 9 0.55 2.19 14.52
CA LYS A 9 0.79 0.78 14.92
C LYS A 9 1.84 0.13 14.04
N ILE A 10 1.74 0.29 12.72
CA ILE A 10 2.66 -0.30 11.75
C ILE A 10 4.06 0.28 11.92
N MET A 11 4.21 1.61 11.94
CA MET A 11 5.48 2.30 12.21
C MET A 11 6.17 1.77 13.46
N ARG A 12 5.43 1.58 14.56
CA ARG A 12 5.96 1.02 15.81
C ARG A 12 6.43 -0.43 15.63
N GLN A 13 5.70 -1.24 14.88
CA GLN A 13 6.08 -2.63 14.57
C GLN A 13 7.34 -2.67 13.70
N SER A 14 7.40 -1.86 12.65
CA SER A 14 8.57 -1.73 11.75
C SER A 14 9.83 -1.35 12.53
N ARG A 15 9.72 -0.36 13.44
CA ARG A 15 10.83 0.01 14.32
C ARG A 15 11.34 -1.15 15.17
N LYS A 16 10.40 -1.89 15.77
CA LYS A 16 10.73 -3.04 16.62
C LYS A 16 11.37 -4.17 15.81
N ALA A 17 10.87 -4.45 14.62
CA ALA A 17 11.43 -5.43 13.70
C ALA A 17 12.86 -5.06 13.27
N ALA A 18 13.13 -3.76 13.07
CA ALA A 18 14.46 -3.24 12.81
C ALA A 18 15.40 -3.23 14.04
N GLY A 19 14.93 -3.63 15.23
CA GLY A 19 15.73 -3.61 16.46
C GLY A 19 16.13 -2.21 16.93
N LYS A 20 15.40 -1.16 16.51
CA LYS A 20 15.76 0.25 16.79
C LYS A 20 14.97 0.84 17.95
N THR A 21 15.62 1.74 18.69
CA THR A 21 14.97 2.63 19.67
C THR A 21 14.35 3.85 18.98
N GLN A 22 13.38 4.50 19.61
CA GLN A 22 12.82 5.76 19.10
C GLN A 22 13.89 6.85 18.95
N LEU A 23 14.93 6.83 19.80
CA LEU A 23 16.04 7.79 19.72
C LEU A 23 16.93 7.53 18.50
N GLN A 24 17.19 6.27 18.15
CA GLN A 24 17.95 5.94 16.94
C GLN A 24 17.19 6.37 15.68
N ILE A 25 15.89 6.06 15.58
CA ILE A 25 15.06 6.53 14.46
C ILE A 25 15.07 8.05 14.38
N ALA A 26 14.92 8.73 15.51
CA ALA A 26 14.94 10.19 15.57
C ALA A 26 16.24 10.78 15.01
N ARG A 27 17.40 10.22 15.41
CA ARG A 27 18.71 10.66 14.90
C ARG A 27 18.87 10.38 13.40
N GLU A 28 18.52 9.19 12.97
CA GLU A 28 18.68 8.77 11.57
C GLU A 28 17.73 9.52 10.62
N ALA A 29 16.54 9.90 11.10
CA ALA A 29 15.54 10.65 10.35
C ALA A 29 15.54 12.15 10.65
N ASN A 30 16.58 12.70 11.30
CA ASN A 30 16.67 14.13 11.65
C ASN A 30 15.41 14.70 12.33
N LEU A 31 14.80 13.94 13.22
CA LEU A 31 13.64 14.32 14.03
C LEU A 31 13.99 14.38 15.52
N SER A 32 13.13 15.00 16.32
CA SER A 32 13.17 14.80 17.77
C SER A 32 12.59 13.44 18.16
N ARG A 33 13.11 12.85 19.26
CA ARG A 33 12.57 11.61 19.84
C ARG A 33 11.07 11.75 20.13
N GLU A 34 10.66 12.91 20.64
CA GLU A 34 9.27 13.21 20.94
C GLU A 34 8.39 13.22 19.69
N SER A 35 8.90 13.71 18.56
CA SER A 35 8.18 13.64 17.28
C SER A 35 7.90 12.19 16.88
N VAL A 36 8.90 11.32 17.00
CA VAL A 36 8.75 9.88 16.73
C VAL A 36 7.73 9.24 17.68
N THR A 37 7.81 9.55 18.99
CA THR A 37 6.86 9.03 19.98
C THR A 37 5.43 9.46 19.68
N LYS A 38 5.19 10.74 19.39
CA LYS A 38 3.84 11.27 19.07
C LYS A 38 3.27 10.63 17.80
N GLN A 39 4.11 10.36 16.81
CA GLN A 39 3.70 9.65 15.59
C GLN A 39 3.35 8.18 15.89
N GLU A 40 4.18 7.45 16.64
CA GLU A 40 3.89 6.04 17.01
C GLU A 40 2.68 5.88 17.93
N ASN A 41 2.30 6.92 18.67
CA ASN A 41 1.10 6.94 19.51
C ASN A 41 -0.16 7.35 18.74
N GLY A 42 -0.02 7.83 17.49
CA GLY A 42 -1.13 8.38 16.72
C GLY A 42 -1.60 9.76 17.20
N GLU A 43 -0.78 10.46 18.00
CA GLU A 43 -1.02 11.87 18.39
C GLU A 43 -0.70 12.81 17.22
N ARG A 44 0.19 12.39 16.32
CA ARG A 44 0.52 13.05 15.05
C ARG A 44 0.44 12.03 13.91
N LYS A 45 0.04 12.48 12.73
CA LYS A 45 0.13 11.67 11.50
C LYS A 45 1.57 11.31 11.21
N VAL A 46 1.79 10.13 10.64
CA VAL A 46 3.14 9.68 10.25
C VAL A 46 3.61 10.49 9.06
N GLN A 47 4.69 11.25 9.21
CA GLN A 47 5.15 12.18 8.19
C GLN A 47 5.69 11.44 6.95
N PRO A 48 5.52 11.99 5.72
CA PRO A 48 6.00 11.33 4.49
C PRO A 48 7.49 10.98 4.53
N HIS A 49 8.32 11.88 5.06
CA HIS A 49 9.76 11.65 5.24
C HIS A 49 10.05 10.42 6.12
N ILE A 50 9.28 10.21 7.20
CA ILE A 50 9.43 9.02 8.06
C ILE A 50 8.97 7.76 7.34
N ALA A 51 7.89 7.84 6.59
CA ALA A 51 7.39 6.72 5.80
C ALA A 51 8.42 6.29 4.73
N GLN A 52 9.06 7.24 4.05
CA GLN A 52 10.16 7.02 3.12
C GLN A 52 11.37 6.38 3.82
N TYR A 53 11.77 6.90 4.99
CA TYR A 53 12.87 6.34 5.77
C TYR A 53 12.65 4.84 6.09
N TYR A 54 11.44 4.43 6.50
CA TYR A 54 11.16 3.00 6.76
C TYR A 54 11.19 2.15 5.50
N MET A 55 10.67 2.68 4.39
CA MET A 55 10.72 1.99 3.10
C MET A 55 12.16 1.79 2.61
N GLU A 56 12.99 2.83 2.67
CA GLU A 56 14.35 2.82 2.11
C GLU A 56 15.38 2.12 3.00
N LYS A 57 15.31 2.34 4.33
CA LYS A 57 16.34 1.85 5.26
C LYS A 57 16.01 0.50 5.89
N HIS A 58 14.72 0.17 5.97
CA HIS A 58 14.26 -1.04 6.67
C HIS A 58 13.44 -1.98 5.78
N GLY A 59 13.29 -1.64 4.49
CA GLY A 59 12.57 -2.47 3.53
C GLY A 59 11.13 -2.77 3.95
N ASP A 60 10.50 -1.90 4.75
CA ASP A 60 9.13 -2.08 5.21
C ASP A 60 8.18 -1.17 4.40
N PRO A 61 7.63 -1.68 3.29
CA PRO A 61 6.74 -0.89 2.44
C PRO A 61 5.37 -0.63 3.08
N PHE A 62 4.98 -1.37 4.13
CA PHE A 62 3.68 -1.17 4.78
C PHE A 62 3.55 0.23 5.38
N VAL A 63 4.63 0.80 5.90
CA VAL A 63 4.59 2.17 6.44
C VAL A 63 4.26 3.18 5.33
N ALA A 64 4.81 2.99 4.13
CA ALA A 64 4.69 3.94 3.03
C ALA A 64 3.25 4.06 2.53
N PHE A 65 2.61 2.96 2.12
CA PHE A 65 1.26 3.09 1.56
C PHE A 65 0.16 3.28 2.62
N GLU A 66 0.37 2.86 3.87
CA GLU A 66 -0.53 3.21 4.97
C GLU A 66 -0.46 4.69 5.33
N ALA A 67 0.73 5.28 5.30
CA ALA A 67 0.88 6.72 5.44
C ALA A 67 0.18 7.44 4.28
N SER A 68 0.39 7.00 3.04
CA SER A 68 -0.31 7.54 1.86
C SER A 68 -1.84 7.49 2.04
N ALA A 69 -2.40 6.31 2.38
CA ALA A 69 -3.82 6.15 2.62
C ALA A 69 -4.34 7.01 3.79
N GLU A 70 -3.56 7.19 4.86
CA GLU A 70 -3.92 8.09 5.97
C GLU A 70 -4.02 9.55 5.53
N TYR A 71 -3.14 10.00 4.62
CA TYR A 71 -3.14 11.35 4.08
C TYR A 71 -4.26 11.57 3.06
N VAL A 72 -4.41 10.68 2.08
CA VAL A 72 -5.33 10.86 0.95
C VAL A 72 -6.74 10.35 1.24
N LYS A 73 -6.92 9.52 2.27
CA LYS A 73 -8.19 8.88 2.68
C LYS A 73 -8.75 7.82 1.73
N TRP A 74 -7.91 7.27 0.85
CA TRP A 74 -8.24 6.17 -0.04
C TRP A 74 -6.97 5.40 -0.45
N GLY A 75 -7.15 4.29 -1.16
CA GLY A 75 -6.06 3.48 -1.72
C GLY A 75 -5.79 2.18 -0.94
N PRO A 76 -4.82 1.37 -1.41
CA PRO A 76 -4.46 0.12 -0.77
C PRO A 76 -4.02 0.33 0.67
N VAL A 77 -4.39 -0.62 1.52
CA VAL A 77 -3.96 -0.66 2.90
C VAL A 77 -3.52 -2.08 3.27
N LYS A 78 -2.81 -2.27 4.39
CA LYS A 78 -2.32 -3.60 4.79
C LYS A 78 -3.53 -4.53 4.93
N LEU A 79 -3.35 -5.84 4.93
CA LEU A 79 -4.39 -6.75 5.40
C LEU A 79 -3.94 -7.23 6.79
N ASP A 80 -4.61 -6.75 7.85
CA ASP A 80 -4.27 -7.10 9.25
C ASP A 80 -5.49 -7.48 10.10
N GLY A 81 -6.56 -7.92 9.44
CA GLY A 81 -7.74 -8.51 10.09
C GLY A 81 -7.44 -9.89 10.68
N GLY A 82 -8.24 -10.34 11.65
CA GLY A 82 -8.00 -11.60 12.38
C GLY A 82 -8.09 -12.88 11.54
N VAL A 83 -8.66 -12.79 10.33
CA VAL A 83 -8.77 -13.91 9.37
C VAL A 83 -7.71 -13.87 8.28
N VAL A 84 -6.80 -12.88 8.31
CA VAL A 84 -5.77 -12.69 7.29
C VAL A 84 -4.50 -13.45 7.66
N ASP A 85 -4.00 -14.26 6.74
CA ASP A 85 -2.65 -14.82 6.79
C ASP A 85 -1.72 -14.07 5.84
N LEU A 86 -0.66 -13.45 6.39
CA LEU A 86 0.36 -12.72 5.64
C LEU A 86 1.57 -13.59 5.25
N HIS A 87 1.41 -14.92 5.22
CA HIS A 87 2.39 -15.81 4.62
C HIS A 87 2.47 -15.61 3.09
N ARG A 88 3.68 -15.65 2.52
CA ARG A 88 3.96 -15.43 1.09
C ARG A 88 3.09 -16.26 0.14
N SER A 89 2.75 -17.50 0.50
CA SER A 89 1.88 -18.34 -0.32
C SER A 89 0.43 -17.87 -0.29
N SER A 90 -0.04 -17.43 0.88
CA SER A 90 -1.43 -17.02 1.13
C SER A 90 -1.73 -15.70 0.44
N VAL A 91 -0.85 -14.70 0.59
CA VAL A 91 -1.01 -13.41 -0.12
C VAL A 91 -0.92 -13.59 -1.63
N LYS A 92 -0.01 -14.44 -2.13
CA LYS A 92 0.09 -14.77 -3.56
C LYS A 92 -1.21 -15.39 -4.07
N ALA A 93 -1.76 -16.38 -3.36
CA ALA A 93 -3.01 -17.03 -3.75
C ALA A 93 -4.17 -16.02 -3.79
N LYS A 94 -4.30 -15.20 -2.74
CA LYS A 94 -5.35 -14.17 -2.68
C LYS A 94 -5.18 -13.12 -3.78
N ALA A 95 -3.97 -12.68 -4.09
CA ALA A 95 -3.77 -11.76 -5.21
C ALA A 95 -4.14 -12.36 -6.56
N ILE A 96 -3.93 -13.66 -6.78
CA ILE A 96 -4.36 -14.33 -8.01
C ILE A 96 -5.90 -14.35 -8.10
N GLU A 97 -6.57 -14.79 -7.04
CA GLU A 97 -8.04 -14.80 -6.93
C GLU A 97 -8.64 -13.42 -7.27
N GLU A 98 -8.14 -12.37 -6.63
CA GLU A 98 -8.63 -11.00 -6.81
C GLU A 98 -8.33 -10.44 -8.21
N LEU A 99 -7.18 -10.79 -8.80
CA LEU A 99 -6.84 -10.42 -10.17
C LEU A 99 -7.75 -11.14 -11.18
N GLU A 100 -8.14 -12.38 -10.91
CA GLU A 100 -9.09 -13.15 -11.73
C GLU A 100 -10.50 -12.55 -11.64
N GLU A 101 -10.98 -12.23 -10.43
CA GLU A 101 -12.28 -11.57 -10.19
C GLU A 101 -12.35 -10.21 -10.89
N ALA A 102 -11.31 -9.37 -10.74
CA ALA A 102 -11.22 -8.09 -11.43
C ALA A 102 -11.21 -8.24 -12.96
N LEU A 103 -10.45 -9.22 -13.49
CA LEU A 103 -10.41 -9.48 -14.92
C LEU A 103 -11.78 -9.94 -15.45
N GLU A 104 -12.47 -10.82 -14.72
CA GLU A 104 -13.81 -11.26 -15.08
C GLU A 104 -14.82 -10.12 -15.06
N ALA A 105 -14.79 -9.26 -14.04
CA ALA A 105 -15.68 -8.12 -13.94
C ALA A 105 -15.44 -7.11 -15.07
N LEU A 106 -14.17 -6.84 -15.40
CA LEU A 106 -13.81 -5.98 -16.55
C LEU A 106 -14.26 -6.56 -17.89
N LYS A 107 -14.27 -7.89 -18.06
CA LYS A 107 -14.81 -8.54 -19.28
C LYS A 107 -16.32 -8.42 -19.41
N LYS A 108 -17.05 -8.21 -18.30
CA LYS A 108 -18.52 -8.14 -18.27
C LYS A 108 -19.06 -6.74 -18.55
N ILE A 109 -18.23 -5.69 -18.44
CA ILE A 109 -18.67 -4.30 -18.69
C ILE A 109 -18.53 -3.94 -20.17
N ASN A 110 -19.49 -3.15 -20.67
CA ASN A 110 -19.42 -2.55 -22.00
C ASN A 110 -19.21 -1.03 -21.86
N VAL A 111 -18.04 -0.56 -22.28
CA VAL A 111 -17.63 0.85 -22.25
C VAL A 111 -17.42 1.44 -23.64
N VAL A 112 -18.01 0.82 -24.67
CA VAL A 112 -17.90 1.28 -26.07
C VAL A 112 -18.64 2.60 -26.29
N ASN A 113 -19.76 2.79 -25.59
CA ASN A 113 -20.59 4.00 -25.71
C ASN A 113 -20.18 5.09 -24.72
N HIS A 114 -20.58 6.34 -25.00
CA HIS A 114 -20.28 7.49 -24.13
C HIS A 114 -20.89 7.30 -22.73
N PRO A 115 -20.20 7.69 -21.63
CA PRO A 115 -20.71 7.53 -20.26
C PRO A 115 -22.11 8.14 -20.02
N ASP A 116 -22.47 9.18 -20.75
CA ASP A 116 -23.78 9.84 -20.65
C ASP A 116 -24.94 9.03 -21.23
N SER A 117 -24.63 8.05 -22.09
CA SER A 117 -25.65 7.14 -22.69
C SER A 117 -25.90 5.89 -21.86
N LEU A 118 -25.19 5.69 -20.75
CA LEU A 118 -25.30 4.50 -19.93
C LEU A 118 -26.60 4.49 -19.14
N SER A 119 -27.29 3.36 -19.18
CA SER A 119 -28.38 3.07 -18.25
C SER A 119 -27.88 2.97 -16.80
N GLY A 120 -28.81 3.08 -15.85
CA GLY A 120 -28.48 2.89 -14.43
C GLY A 120 -27.90 1.50 -14.13
N TYR A 121 -28.36 0.47 -14.84
CA TYR A 121 -27.85 -0.89 -14.71
C TYR A 121 -26.40 -1.03 -15.19
N GLU A 122 -26.07 -0.46 -16.35
CA GLU A 122 -24.69 -0.48 -16.87
C GLU A 122 -23.73 0.30 -15.95
N ARG A 123 -24.20 1.42 -15.39
CA ARG A 123 -23.43 2.19 -14.41
C ARG A 123 -23.12 1.39 -13.15
N GLU A 124 -24.07 0.61 -12.65
CA GLU A 124 -23.81 -0.26 -11.48
C GLU A 124 -22.83 -1.39 -11.83
N ASN A 125 -22.93 -2.00 -13.01
CA ASN A 125 -21.96 -3.01 -13.44
C ASN A 125 -20.53 -2.45 -13.52
N ILE A 126 -20.36 -1.22 -14.00
CA ILE A 126 -19.06 -0.52 -13.98
C ILE A 126 -18.60 -0.29 -12.54
N ARG A 127 -19.51 0.13 -11.65
CA ARG A 127 -19.19 0.32 -10.23
C ARG A 127 -18.70 -0.97 -9.58
N THR A 128 -19.35 -2.09 -9.83
CA THR A 128 -18.92 -3.42 -9.37
C THR A 128 -17.54 -3.74 -9.91
N ALA A 129 -17.28 -3.58 -11.21
CA ALA A 129 -15.96 -3.83 -11.78
C ALA A 129 -14.86 -2.94 -11.16
N LEU A 130 -15.16 -1.69 -10.83
CA LEU A 130 -14.22 -0.79 -10.16
C LEU A 130 -13.93 -1.23 -8.70
N LEU A 131 -14.89 -1.85 -8.01
CA LEU A 131 -14.67 -2.43 -6.68
C LEU A 131 -13.70 -3.61 -6.78
N GLU A 132 -13.95 -4.56 -7.69
CA GLU A 132 -13.05 -5.70 -7.91
C GLU A 132 -11.62 -5.25 -8.26
N VAL A 133 -11.48 -4.21 -9.11
CA VAL A 133 -10.16 -3.62 -9.41
C VAL A 133 -9.49 -3.04 -8.17
N ALA A 134 -10.25 -2.38 -7.28
CA ALA A 134 -9.70 -1.85 -6.03
C ALA A 134 -9.27 -2.95 -5.05
N GLU A 135 -10.00 -4.07 -5.01
CA GLU A 135 -9.64 -5.26 -4.21
C GLU A 135 -8.35 -5.91 -4.77
N ALA A 136 -8.27 -6.08 -6.09
CA ALA A 136 -7.06 -6.54 -6.78
C ALA A 136 -5.84 -5.63 -6.55
N MET A 137 -6.01 -4.30 -6.59
CA MET A 137 -4.95 -3.35 -6.25
C MET A 137 -4.47 -3.52 -4.80
N THR A 138 -5.40 -3.77 -3.87
CA THR A 138 -5.10 -3.98 -2.46
C THR A 138 -4.35 -5.30 -2.23
N ALA A 139 -4.81 -6.39 -2.83
CA ALA A 139 -4.18 -7.70 -2.73
C ALA A 139 -2.79 -7.71 -3.39
N SER A 140 -2.65 -7.04 -4.54
CA SER A 140 -1.38 -6.87 -5.24
C SER A 140 -0.37 -6.08 -4.40
N ALA A 141 -0.80 -4.97 -3.78
CA ALA A 141 0.07 -4.17 -2.90
C ALA A 141 0.56 -4.97 -1.69
N ASN A 142 -0.32 -5.78 -1.07
CA ASN A 142 0.05 -6.64 0.06
C ASN A 142 1.01 -7.76 -0.37
N THR A 143 0.75 -8.40 -1.51
CA THR A 143 1.63 -9.44 -2.06
C THR A 143 2.99 -8.88 -2.39
N PHE A 144 3.04 -7.76 -3.10
CA PHE A 144 4.28 -7.08 -3.44
C PHE A 144 5.08 -6.72 -2.18
N SER A 145 4.39 -6.31 -1.10
CA SER A 145 5.01 -5.95 0.19
C SER A 145 5.61 -7.13 0.91
N VAL A 146 4.85 -8.23 1.01
CA VAL A 146 5.32 -9.46 1.65
C VAL A 146 6.47 -10.06 0.87
N LEU A 147 6.42 -10.07 -0.47
CA LEU A 147 7.50 -10.62 -1.28
C LEU A 147 8.77 -9.77 -1.21
N CYS A 148 8.67 -8.43 -1.23
CA CYS A 148 9.84 -7.58 -1.05
C CYS A 148 10.51 -7.85 0.31
N ARG A 149 9.72 -7.93 1.37
CA ARG A 149 10.22 -8.21 2.73
C ARG A 149 10.83 -9.62 2.86
N ASP A 150 10.10 -10.66 2.45
CA ASP A 150 10.49 -12.06 2.66
C ASP A 150 11.72 -12.45 1.80
N TYR A 151 11.93 -11.80 0.65
CA TYR A 151 13.05 -12.07 -0.26
C TYR A 151 14.11 -10.96 -0.26
N ASN A 152 14.01 -9.98 0.64
CA ASN A 152 14.95 -8.87 0.79
C ASN A 152 15.18 -8.07 -0.51
N PHE A 153 14.11 -7.83 -1.27
CA PHE A 153 14.14 -6.91 -2.42
C PHE A 153 13.83 -5.48 -1.99
N SER A 154 14.55 -4.52 -2.58
CA SER A 154 14.26 -3.11 -2.40
C SER A 154 12.99 -2.73 -3.17
N TRP A 155 11.96 -2.34 -2.43
CA TRP A 155 10.72 -1.82 -2.99
C TRP A 155 10.97 -0.63 -3.92
N ALA A 156 11.84 0.30 -3.49
CA ALA A 156 12.14 1.51 -4.24
C ALA A 156 12.82 1.19 -5.58
N GLU A 157 13.77 0.25 -5.60
CA GLU A 157 14.45 -0.18 -6.82
C GLU A 157 13.48 -0.80 -7.82
N ILE A 158 12.58 -1.68 -7.37
CA ILE A 158 11.59 -2.29 -8.27
C ILE A 158 10.66 -1.23 -8.90
N TRP A 159 10.24 -0.22 -8.14
CA TRP A 159 9.43 0.87 -8.69
C TRP A 159 10.22 1.75 -9.66
N GLN A 160 11.51 2.02 -9.39
CA GLN A 160 12.38 2.73 -10.33
C GLN A 160 12.55 1.97 -11.64
N ASP A 161 12.74 0.64 -11.57
CA ASP A 161 12.78 -0.23 -12.73
C ASP A 161 11.46 -0.19 -13.51
N HIS A 162 10.33 -0.21 -12.80
CA HIS A 162 9.01 -0.09 -13.42
C HIS A 162 8.84 1.25 -14.13
N TYR A 163 9.19 2.38 -13.49
CA TYR A 163 9.11 3.71 -14.11
C TYR A 163 10.04 3.84 -15.31
N THR A 164 11.24 3.26 -15.25
CA THR A 164 12.16 3.22 -16.38
C THR A 164 11.54 2.49 -17.57
N LYS A 165 10.88 1.35 -17.33
CA LYS A 165 10.13 0.62 -18.36
C LYS A 165 8.96 1.43 -18.93
N LEU A 166 8.20 2.13 -18.09
CA LEU A 166 7.09 2.98 -18.55
C LEU A 166 7.60 4.14 -19.43
N LYS A 167 8.70 4.80 -19.04
CA LYS A 167 9.36 5.85 -19.83
C LYS A 167 9.84 5.32 -21.17
N ALA A 168 10.48 4.14 -21.18
CA ALA A 168 10.97 3.50 -22.40
C ALA A 168 9.83 3.17 -23.39
N LYS A 169 8.64 2.83 -22.88
CA LYS A 169 7.44 2.57 -23.69
C LYS A 169 6.67 3.84 -24.09
N GLY A 170 7.07 5.01 -23.62
CA GLY A 170 6.36 6.28 -23.86
C GLY A 170 5.02 6.39 -23.13
N TYR A 171 4.78 5.56 -22.10
CA TYR A 171 3.55 5.61 -21.32
C TYR A 171 3.55 6.76 -20.29
N ILE A 172 4.73 7.25 -19.90
CA ILE A 172 4.90 8.43 -19.05
C ILE A 172 6.00 9.34 -19.60
N SER A 173 5.92 10.64 -19.29
CA SER A 173 6.94 11.61 -19.65
C SER A 173 8.27 11.34 -18.95
N ARG A 174 9.36 11.85 -19.54
CA ARG A 174 10.70 11.75 -18.95
C ARG A 174 10.83 12.55 -17.67
#